data_AF-A0A0K2TM74-F1
#
_entry.id   AF-A0A0K2TM74-F1
#
_cell.length_a   1.000
_cell.length_b   1.000
_cell.length_c   1.000
_cell.angle_alpha   90.00
_cell.angle_beta   90.00
_cell.angle_gamma   90.00
#
_symmetry.space_group_name_H-M   'P 1'
#
loop_
_entity.id
_entity.type
_entity.pdbx_description
1 polymer ?
#
loop_
_entity_poly.entity_id
_entity_poly.type
_entity_poly.pdbx_seq_one_letter_code
_entity_poly.pdbx_strand_id
1 'polypeptide(L)'
;MMNSSQFSLLCFFLFFYTFPKQATSSSSPYGIFPGTYWCGLGNSAPDKARLGISPFVDRCCRIHDQCPLWILKLESRYGLFNSRFHTVSHCHCDEAFRNCLQMEGSETAIMVGEMFFNQLASPCFVLENGQVCEERTWWGYCKKYSQTKVGKWKNHIPFERTT
;
A
#
# COMPACT_ATOMS: atom_id res chain seq x y z
N MET A 1 -47.61 -23.65 19.07
CA MET A 1 -48.06 -23.03 17.81
C MET A 1 -47.27 -21.75 17.64
N MET A 2 -46.19 -21.81 16.84
CA MET A 2 -45.24 -20.72 16.62
C MET A 2 -45.59 -20.04 15.30
N ASN A 3 -45.61 -18.72 15.31
CA ASN A 3 -46.13 -17.87 14.24
C ASN A 3 -45.17 -17.81 13.05
N SER A 4 -45.71 -17.67 11.85
CA SER A 4 -44.97 -17.65 10.56
C SER A 4 -43.95 -16.50 10.42
N SER A 5 -43.95 -15.54 11.33
CA SER A 5 -42.98 -14.43 11.40
C SER A 5 -41.68 -14.78 12.13
N GLN A 6 -41.59 -15.90 12.86
CA GLN A 6 -40.35 -16.28 13.56
C GLN A 6 -39.40 -17.17 12.76
N PHE A 7 -39.89 -17.87 11.72
CA PHE A 7 -39.04 -18.66 10.83
C PHE A 7 -38.12 -17.80 9.96
N SER A 8 -38.51 -16.56 9.67
CA SER A 8 -37.75 -15.66 8.79
C SER A 8 -36.51 -15.05 9.44
N LEU A 9 -36.47 -14.91 10.77
CA LEU A 9 -35.37 -14.25 11.47
C LEU A 9 -34.19 -15.20 11.73
N LEU A 10 -34.44 -16.48 12.00
CA LEU A 10 -33.38 -17.47 12.25
C LEU A 10 -32.58 -17.83 10.98
N CYS A 11 -33.19 -17.76 9.79
CA CYS A 11 -32.45 -17.93 8.52
C CYS A 11 -31.55 -16.74 8.19
N PHE A 12 -31.94 -15.51 8.56
CA PHE A 12 -31.11 -14.32 8.34
C PHE A 12 -29.85 -14.32 9.22
N PHE A 13 -29.95 -14.77 10.47
CA PHE A 13 -28.79 -14.84 11.36
C PHE A 13 -27.79 -15.96 10.99
N LEU A 14 -28.22 -17.07 10.39
CA LEU A 14 -27.26 -18.10 9.95
C LEU A 14 -26.51 -17.71 8.67
N PHE A 15 -27.09 -16.87 7.81
CA PHE A 15 -26.39 -16.41 6.59
C PHE A 15 -25.20 -15.50 6.93
N PHE A 16 -25.29 -14.59 7.90
CA PHE A 16 -24.17 -13.67 8.18
C PHE A 16 -23.00 -14.26 9.01
N TYR A 17 -23.22 -15.34 9.75
CA TYR A 17 -22.19 -15.91 10.65
C TYR A 17 -21.38 -17.06 10.04
N THR A 18 -21.75 -17.60 8.87
CA THR A 18 -21.01 -18.69 8.21
C THR A 18 -20.35 -18.32 6.89
N PHE A 19 -20.41 -17.06 6.44
CA PHE A 19 -19.52 -16.64 5.35
C PHE A 19 -18.13 -16.39 5.91
N PRO A 20 -17.11 -17.17 5.53
CA PRO A 20 -15.75 -16.73 5.76
C PRO A 20 -15.62 -15.35 5.10
N LYS A 21 -15.05 -14.36 5.81
CA LYS A 21 -14.51 -13.17 5.17
C LYS A 21 -13.42 -13.66 4.22
N GLN A 22 -13.80 -13.96 2.99
CA GLN A 22 -12.80 -14.13 1.96
C GLN A 22 -12.24 -12.73 1.76
N ALA A 23 -11.07 -12.51 2.34
CA ALA A 23 -10.18 -11.46 1.89
C ALA A 23 -9.86 -11.82 0.44
N THR A 24 -10.72 -11.41 -0.49
CA THR A 24 -10.41 -11.44 -1.90
C THR A 24 -9.44 -10.28 -2.13
N SER A 25 -8.17 -10.48 -1.77
CA SER A 25 -7.10 -9.81 -2.50
C SER A 25 -7.13 -10.42 -3.89
N SER A 26 -8.04 -9.95 -4.74
CA SER A 26 -8.04 -10.28 -6.15
C SER A 26 -6.80 -9.64 -6.76
N SER A 27 -5.65 -10.31 -6.66
CA SER A 27 -4.47 -9.99 -7.46
C SER A 27 -4.76 -10.40 -8.89
N SER A 28 -5.45 -9.51 -9.59
CA SER A 28 -5.53 -9.52 -11.04
C SER A 28 -4.09 -9.53 -11.59
N PRO A 29 -3.72 -10.42 -12.53
CA PRO A 29 -2.37 -10.41 -13.14
C PRO A 29 -2.09 -9.10 -13.90
N TYR A 30 -3.12 -8.31 -14.17
CA TYR A 30 -3.05 -6.95 -14.69
C TYR A 30 -2.51 -6.01 -13.60
N GLY A 31 -1.22 -6.09 -13.32
CA GLY A 31 -0.59 -5.21 -12.33
C GLY A 31 0.72 -5.73 -11.75
N ILE A 32 1.11 -6.97 -12.05
CA ILE A 32 2.43 -7.53 -11.70
C ILE A 32 3.33 -7.50 -12.92
N PHE A 33 4.57 -7.04 -12.74
CA PHE A 33 5.56 -7.01 -13.80
C PHE A 33 5.89 -8.43 -14.28
N PRO A 34 5.89 -8.72 -15.59
CA PRO A 34 6.12 -10.06 -16.12
C PRO A 34 7.42 -10.69 -15.59
N GLY A 35 7.35 -11.96 -15.21
CA GLY A 35 8.51 -12.68 -14.67
C GLY A 35 8.84 -12.36 -13.21
N THR A 36 8.00 -11.61 -12.50
CA THR A 36 8.11 -11.31 -11.06
C THR A 36 6.83 -11.72 -10.33
N TYR A 37 6.88 -11.86 -9.00
CA TYR A 37 5.69 -12.05 -8.17
C TYR A 37 5.34 -10.83 -7.33
N TRP A 38 6.31 -9.95 -7.05
CA TRP A 38 6.21 -8.87 -6.08
C TRP A 38 6.26 -7.47 -6.69
N CYS A 39 6.71 -7.31 -7.94
CA CYS A 39 6.82 -6.00 -8.55
C CYS A 39 5.48 -5.56 -9.15
N GLY A 40 4.63 -4.90 -8.36
CA GLY A 40 3.33 -4.46 -8.87
C GLY A 40 2.35 -3.90 -7.84
N LEU A 41 1.07 -3.92 -8.19
CA LEU A 41 -0.02 -3.54 -7.28
C LEU A 41 -0.26 -4.67 -6.26
N GLY A 42 0.53 -4.67 -5.19
CA GLY A 42 0.64 -5.79 -4.26
C GLY A 42 1.50 -6.90 -4.87
N ASN A 43 1.22 -8.15 -4.51
CA ASN A 43 1.96 -9.31 -5.01
C ASN A 43 1.04 -10.48 -5.35
N SER A 44 1.58 -11.40 -6.15
CA SER A 44 0.95 -12.67 -6.57
C SER A 44 1.73 -13.89 -6.07
N ALA A 45 2.63 -13.69 -5.09
CA ALA A 45 3.47 -14.75 -4.56
C ALA A 45 2.60 -15.77 -3.76
N PRO A 46 2.67 -17.07 -4.07
CA PRO A 46 1.97 -18.12 -3.32
C PRO A 46 2.48 -18.24 -1.88
N ASP A 47 3.75 -17.87 -1.65
CA ASP A 47 4.38 -17.85 -0.34
C ASP A 47 5.46 -16.76 -0.29
N LYS A 48 5.91 -16.43 0.93
CA LYS A 48 6.88 -15.35 1.16
C LYS A 48 8.25 -15.59 0.53
N ALA A 49 8.65 -16.84 0.31
CA ALA A 49 9.95 -17.21 -0.24
C ALA A 49 9.95 -17.25 -1.76
N ARG A 50 8.78 -17.42 -2.39
CA ARG A 50 8.65 -17.50 -3.84
C ARG A 50 9.14 -16.21 -4.53
N LEU A 51 10.01 -16.41 -5.50
CA LEU A 51 10.51 -15.39 -6.41
C LEU A 51 10.33 -15.82 -7.88
N GLY A 52 10.31 -14.85 -8.77
CA GLY A 52 10.12 -14.98 -10.21
C GLY A 52 11.40 -15.36 -10.95
N ILE A 53 11.38 -15.15 -12.27
CA ILE A 53 12.49 -15.39 -13.19
C ILE A 53 13.62 -14.39 -12.95
N SER A 54 13.30 -13.17 -12.51
CA SER A 54 14.26 -12.13 -12.13
C SER A 54 14.33 -12.02 -10.59
N PRO A 55 14.95 -12.99 -9.88
CA PRO A 55 14.82 -13.12 -8.43
C PRO A 55 15.43 -11.95 -7.65
N PHE A 56 16.44 -11.26 -8.19
CA PHE A 56 17.05 -10.11 -7.54
C PHE A 56 16.14 -8.88 -7.59
N VAL A 57 15.58 -8.56 -8.76
CA VAL A 57 14.56 -7.51 -8.92
C VAL A 57 13.33 -7.80 -8.08
N ASP A 58 12.83 -9.03 -8.15
CA ASP A 58 11.65 -9.47 -7.42
C ASP A 58 11.87 -9.40 -5.90
N ARG A 59 13.10 -9.65 -5.44
CA ARG A 59 13.49 -9.45 -4.03
C ARG A 59 13.47 -7.97 -3.64
N CYS A 60 13.92 -7.05 -4.49
CA CYS A 60 13.82 -5.61 -4.22
C CYS A 60 12.36 -5.19 -4.00
N CYS A 61 11.45 -5.65 -4.88
CA CYS A 61 10.02 -5.38 -4.75
C CYS A 61 9.41 -6.03 -3.51
N ARG A 62 9.77 -7.27 -3.19
CA ARG A 62 9.31 -7.95 -1.97
C ARG A 62 9.69 -7.20 -0.69
N ILE A 63 10.91 -6.65 -0.64
CA ILE A 63 11.37 -5.86 0.50
C ILE A 63 10.57 -4.55 0.59
N HIS A 64 10.31 -3.90 -0.55
CA HIS A 64 9.49 -2.69 -0.62
C HIS A 64 8.04 -2.92 -0.16
N ASP A 65 7.42 -4.02 -0.60
CA ASP A 65 6.07 -4.46 -0.18
C ASP A 65 5.95 -4.66 1.34
N GLN A 66 7.06 -4.93 2.02
CA GLN A 66 7.14 -5.13 3.46
C GLN A 66 7.45 -3.85 4.26
N CYS A 67 7.38 -2.68 3.62
CA CYS A 67 7.58 -1.40 4.30
C CYS A 67 6.67 -1.33 5.55
N PRO A 68 7.20 -0.95 6.73
CA PRO A 68 6.39 -0.90 7.95
C PRO A 68 5.40 0.28 7.98
N LEU A 69 5.67 1.31 7.16
CA LEU A 69 4.90 2.54 7.10
C LEU A 69 4.37 2.72 5.67
N TRP A 70 3.07 2.57 5.53
CA TRP A 70 2.36 2.65 4.24
C TRP A 70 0.96 3.21 4.44
N ILE A 71 0.35 3.68 3.35
CA ILE A 71 -1.03 4.14 3.26
C ILE A 71 -1.67 3.47 2.05
N LEU A 72 -2.68 2.62 2.24
CA LEU A 72 -3.39 1.94 1.15
C LEU A 72 -4.06 2.96 0.22
N LYS A 73 -4.42 2.51 -0.98
CA LYS A 73 -5.29 3.28 -1.88
C LYS A 73 -6.59 3.66 -1.17
N LEU A 74 -7.01 4.92 -1.33
CA LEU A 74 -8.23 5.48 -0.73
C LEU A 74 -8.28 5.38 0.81
N GLU A 75 -7.14 5.22 1.47
CA GLU A 75 -7.03 5.19 2.93
C GLU A 75 -6.60 6.57 3.47
N SER A 76 -7.15 6.94 4.63
CA SER A 76 -6.64 8.03 5.45
C SER A 76 -5.79 7.46 6.59
N ARG A 77 -4.51 7.82 6.64
CA ARG A 77 -3.57 7.40 7.70
C ARG A 77 -2.53 8.47 7.95
N TYR A 78 -2.08 8.59 9.21
CA TYR A 78 -1.10 9.60 9.64
C TYR A 78 -1.52 11.06 9.33
N GLY A 79 -2.82 11.32 9.19
CA GLY A 79 -3.33 12.65 8.79
C GLY A 79 -3.21 12.95 7.29
N LEU A 80 -2.84 11.97 6.47
CA LEU A 80 -2.82 12.06 5.00
C LEU A 80 -3.92 11.19 4.40
N PHE A 81 -4.53 11.65 3.32
CA PHE A 81 -5.44 10.85 2.49
C PHE A 81 -4.73 10.47 1.19
N ASN A 82 -4.62 9.17 0.92
CA ASN A 82 -4.05 8.67 -0.32
C ASN A 82 -5.15 8.52 -1.39
N SER A 83 -5.31 9.55 -2.23
CA SER A 83 -6.28 9.55 -3.33
C SER A 83 -5.87 8.70 -4.55
N ARG A 84 -4.71 8.04 -4.50
CA ARG A 84 -4.15 7.29 -5.65
C ARG A 84 -4.71 5.88 -5.72
N PHE A 85 -4.54 5.24 -6.87
CA PHE A 85 -5.01 3.88 -7.12
C PHE A 85 -4.07 2.79 -6.57
N HIS A 86 -2.94 3.18 -6.00
CA HIS A 86 -1.91 2.29 -5.45
C HIS A 86 -1.53 2.67 -4.01
N THR A 87 -0.88 1.73 -3.31
CA THR A 87 -0.33 1.95 -1.96
C THR A 87 0.86 2.90 -2.04
N VAL A 88 0.94 3.83 -1.08
CA VAL A 88 2.09 4.73 -0.94
C VAL A 88 2.88 4.37 0.30
N SER A 89 4.19 4.25 0.16
CA SER A 89 5.12 3.86 1.22
C SER A 89 5.89 5.07 1.77
N HIS A 90 6.56 4.85 2.90
CA HIS A 90 7.44 5.84 3.49
C HIS A 90 8.68 6.09 2.62
N CYS A 91 9.17 7.33 2.56
CA CYS A 91 10.26 7.72 1.67
C CYS A 91 11.54 6.90 1.85
N HIS A 92 11.84 6.48 3.08
CA HIS A 92 12.98 5.59 3.35
C HIS A 92 12.86 4.23 2.61
N CYS A 93 11.66 3.67 2.51
CA CYS A 93 11.43 2.42 1.77
C CYS A 93 11.57 2.64 0.27
N ASP A 94 11.04 3.74 -0.25
CA ASP A 94 11.14 4.09 -1.68
C ASP A 94 12.60 4.36 -2.08
N GLU A 95 13.39 5.04 -1.23
CA GLU A 95 14.82 5.26 -1.45
C GLU A 95 15.62 3.96 -1.42
N ALA A 96 15.36 3.10 -0.42
CA ALA A 96 15.99 1.77 -0.35
C ALA A 96 15.64 0.91 -1.57
N PHE A 97 14.39 0.97 -2.03
CA PHE A 97 13.94 0.27 -3.23
C PHE A 97 14.64 0.78 -4.48
N ARG A 98 14.70 2.10 -4.67
CA ARG A 98 15.45 2.75 -5.76
C ARG A 98 16.90 2.28 -5.79
N ASN A 99 17.58 2.32 -4.64
CA ASN A 99 18.98 1.91 -4.55
C ASN A 99 19.16 0.41 -4.82
N CYS A 100 18.24 -0.44 -4.36
CA CYS A 100 18.26 -1.88 -4.64
C CYS A 100 18.20 -2.16 -6.14
N LEU A 101 17.30 -1.50 -6.86
CA LEU A 101 17.18 -1.63 -8.31
C LEU A 101 18.41 -1.09 -9.04
N GLN A 102 18.97 0.05 -8.61
CA GLN A 102 20.18 0.61 -9.21
C GLN A 102 21.40 -0.30 -9.04
N MET A 103 21.56 -0.92 -7.86
CA MET A 103 22.64 -1.87 -7.62
C MET A 103 22.48 -3.19 -8.40
N GLU A 104 21.23 -3.61 -8.65
CA GLU A 104 20.96 -4.82 -9.44
C GLU A 104 21.32 -4.60 -10.92
N GLY A 105 20.94 -3.44 -11.47
CA GLY A 105 21.49 -2.92 -12.74
C GLY A 105 21.09 -3.69 -14.01
N SER A 106 20.26 -4.74 -13.93
CA SER A 106 19.74 -5.42 -15.11
C SER A 106 18.74 -4.55 -15.87
N GLU A 107 18.51 -4.88 -17.14
CA GLU A 107 17.46 -4.24 -17.93
C GLU A 107 16.08 -4.36 -17.25
N THR A 108 15.80 -5.48 -16.58
CA THR A 108 14.56 -5.65 -15.81
C THR A 108 14.47 -4.68 -14.64
N ALA A 109 15.56 -4.48 -13.87
CA ALA A 109 15.57 -3.49 -12.80
C ALA A 109 15.39 -2.07 -13.31
N ILE A 110 16.03 -1.73 -14.43
CA ILE A 110 15.90 -0.41 -15.07
C ILE A 110 14.45 -0.18 -15.48
N MET A 111 13.80 -1.14 -16.14
CA MET A 111 12.40 -1.03 -16.54
C MET A 111 11.45 -0.88 -15.34
N VAL A 112 11.63 -1.69 -14.29
CA VAL A 112 10.83 -1.58 -13.06
C VAL A 112 11.06 -0.22 -12.38
N GLY A 113 12.30 0.25 -12.33
CA GLY A 113 12.67 1.55 -11.78
C GLY A 113 12.05 2.72 -12.54
N GLU A 114 12.17 2.74 -13.87
CA GLU A 114 11.56 3.74 -14.75
C GLU A 114 10.03 3.74 -14.61
N MET A 115 9.40 2.55 -14.56
CA MET A 115 7.96 2.42 -14.38
C MET A 115 7.49 3.00 -13.04
N PHE A 116 8.16 2.67 -11.93
CA PHE A 116 7.75 3.10 -10.59
C PHE A 116 8.05 4.58 -10.31
N PHE A 117 9.28 5.02 -10.56
CA PHE A 117 9.75 6.34 -10.12
C PHE A 117 9.54 7.44 -11.18
N ASN A 118 9.47 7.10 -12.48
CA ASN A 118 9.35 8.11 -13.54
C ASN A 118 7.94 8.12 -14.14
N GLN A 119 7.38 6.97 -14.48
CA GLN A 119 6.05 6.89 -15.12
C GLN A 119 4.89 7.01 -14.12
N LEU A 120 4.92 6.20 -13.06
CA LEU A 120 3.93 6.32 -11.97
C LEU A 120 4.21 7.56 -11.11
N ALA A 121 5.48 7.96 -11.02
CA ALA A 121 5.92 9.17 -10.32
C ALA A 121 5.35 9.25 -8.90
N SER A 122 5.22 8.09 -8.23
CA SER A 122 4.52 7.98 -6.95
C SER A 122 5.30 8.71 -5.86
N PRO A 123 4.78 9.82 -5.30
CA PRO A 123 5.47 10.49 -4.21
C PRO A 123 5.30 9.67 -2.92
N CYS A 124 6.21 9.86 -1.99
CA CYS A 124 6.28 9.14 -0.72
C CYS A 124 5.88 10.05 0.44
N PHE A 125 5.88 9.54 1.67
CA PHE A 125 5.65 10.35 2.86
C PHE A 125 6.69 10.12 3.95
N VAL A 126 6.81 11.10 4.84
CA VAL A 126 7.62 11.01 6.07
C VAL A 126 6.77 11.35 7.29
N LEU A 127 7.18 10.86 8.46
CA LEU A 127 6.58 11.24 9.75
C LEU A 127 7.40 12.34 10.43
N GLU A 128 6.86 13.54 10.49
CA GLU A 128 7.49 14.70 11.13
C GLU A 128 6.67 15.15 12.34
N ASN A 129 7.29 15.88 13.28
CA ASN A 129 6.54 16.49 14.38
C ASN A 129 5.60 17.56 13.80
N GLY A 130 4.36 17.54 14.23
CA GLY A 130 3.36 18.51 13.82
C GLY A 130 2.17 18.54 14.77
N GLN A 131 1.37 19.59 14.61
CA GLN A 131 0.22 19.85 15.46
C GLN A 131 -1.04 19.22 14.87
N VAL A 132 -1.74 18.40 15.67
CA VAL A 132 -3.03 17.82 15.32
C VAL A 132 -4.13 18.38 16.20
N CYS A 133 -5.33 18.49 15.64
CA CYS A 133 -6.51 18.87 16.40
C CYS A 133 -7.13 17.65 17.08
N GLU A 134 -7.13 17.63 18.42
CA GLU A 134 -7.70 16.54 19.22
C GLU A 134 -9.20 16.69 19.42
N GLU A 135 -9.66 17.94 19.64
CA GLU A 135 -11.06 18.23 19.91
C GLU A 135 -11.56 19.36 19.01
N ARG A 136 -12.71 19.12 18.35
CA ARG A 136 -13.39 20.09 17.48
C ARG A 136 -14.76 20.48 18.04
N THR A 137 -15.17 21.72 17.78
CA THR A 137 -16.57 22.15 17.94
C THR A 137 -17.45 21.56 16.84
N TRP A 138 -18.78 21.63 17.00
CA TRP A 138 -19.72 21.12 15.99
C TRP A 138 -19.68 21.87 14.66
N TRP A 139 -19.22 23.14 14.66
CA TRP A 139 -18.99 23.93 13.45
C TRP A 139 -17.54 23.83 12.93
N GLY A 140 -16.72 22.90 13.46
CA GLY A 140 -15.40 22.55 12.92
C GLY A 140 -14.21 23.33 13.48
N TYR A 141 -14.40 24.26 14.42
CA TYR A 141 -13.30 24.97 15.08
C TYR A 141 -12.49 24.04 16.00
N CYS A 142 -11.17 24.12 15.96
CA CYS A 142 -10.32 23.31 16.83
C CYS A 142 -10.16 23.94 18.21
N LYS A 143 -10.61 23.25 19.26
CA LYS A 143 -10.48 23.71 20.65
C LYS A 143 -9.14 23.34 21.27
N LYS A 144 -8.62 22.15 20.94
CA LYS A 144 -7.41 21.60 21.56
C LYS A 144 -6.49 20.98 20.52
N TYR A 145 -5.23 21.33 20.65
CA TYR A 145 -4.14 20.82 19.82
C TYR A 145 -3.18 19.95 20.63
N SER A 146 -2.55 18.98 19.96
CA SER A 146 -1.41 18.25 20.49
C SER A 146 -0.29 18.11 19.47
N GLN A 147 0.94 17.94 19.96
CA GLN A 147 2.13 17.72 19.14
C GLN A 147 2.35 16.22 18.99
N THR A 148 2.35 15.72 17.76
CA THR A 148 2.54 14.30 17.46
C THR A 148 3.26 14.11 16.12
N LYS A 149 3.52 12.87 15.73
CA LYS A 149 4.02 12.52 14.40
C LYS A 149 2.90 12.56 13.39
N VAL A 150 3.01 13.44 12.40
CA VAL A 150 2.08 13.57 11.28
C VAL A 150 2.78 13.24 9.97
N GLY A 151 2.04 12.63 9.05
CA GLY A 151 2.50 12.39 7.71
C GLY A 151 2.66 13.70 6.94
N LYS A 152 3.74 13.83 6.19
CA LYS A 152 3.91 14.87 5.17
C LYS A 152 4.31 14.24 3.86
N TRP A 153 3.64 14.64 2.79
CA TRP A 153 4.01 14.24 1.43
C TRP A 153 5.37 14.81 1.05
N LYS A 154 6.17 14.02 0.33
CA LYS A 154 7.41 14.43 -0.34
C LYS A 154 7.34 13.96 -1.79
N ASN A 155 7.87 14.75 -2.70
CA ASN A 155 7.92 14.37 -4.11
C ASN A 155 8.78 13.11 -4.31
N HIS A 156 8.47 12.34 -5.35
CA HIS A 156 9.28 11.19 -5.73
C HIS A 156 10.67 11.63 -6.17
N ILE A 157 11.65 10.74 -6.03
CA ILE A 157 13.00 10.92 -6.57
C ILE A 157 13.06 10.11 -7.87
N PRO A 158 13.37 10.73 -9.03
CA PRO A 158 13.45 10.01 -10.30
C PRO A 158 14.46 8.85 -10.29
N PHE A 159 14.17 7.82 -11.06
CA PHE A 159 15.11 6.73 -11.32
C PHE A 159 16.09 7.15 -12.41
N GLU A 160 17.38 7.05 -12.11
CA GLU A 160 18.47 7.37 -13.03
C GLU A 160 19.15 6.08 -13.47
N ARG A 161 19.39 5.97 -14.78
CA ARG A 161 20.18 4.88 -15.36
C ARG A 161 21.65 5.13 -15.05
N THR A 162 22.28 4.24 -14.31
CA THR A 162 23.74 4.18 -14.20
C THR A 162 24.31 3.66 -15.52
N THR A 163 25.05 4.53 -16.23
CA THR A 163 25.79 4.21 -17.46
C THR A 163 27.02 3.37 -17.19
#